data_AF-A0A934R4I8-F1
#
_entry.id   AF-A0A934R4I8-F1
#
_cell.length_a   1.000
_cell.length_b   1.000
_cell.length_c   1.000
_cell.angle_alpha   90.00
_cell.angle_beta   90.00
_cell.angle_gamma   90.00
#
_symmetry.space_group_name_H-M   'P 1'
#
loop_
_entity.id
_entity.type
_entity.pdbx_description
1 polymer ?
#
loop_
_entity_poly.entity_id
_entity_poly.type
_entity_poly.pdbx_seq_one_letter_code
_entity_poly.pdbx_strand_id
1 'polypeptide(L)'
;MNDQEYDDHIPEHPELIPGNRAEAHLCVSAAVIVGVRICDTHTFLKAWWAIAWLYPGFHPDDYRQSEDVPYSKEFTEEAFRRAEIGEIKDDVLYAAEAAHHAVWLKPIGSPHAS
;
A
#
# COMPACT_ATOMS: atom_id res chain seq x y z
N MET A 1 7.42 -1.56 -24.37
CA MET A 1 6.73 -2.42 -23.39
C MET A 1 5.36 -2.71 -23.95
N ASN A 2 4.95 -3.98 -23.95
CA ASN A 2 3.75 -4.44 -24.61
C ASN A 2 2.61 -4.36 -23.59
N ASP A 3 1.62 -3.50 -23.80
CA ASP A 3 0.51 -3.25 -22.86
C ASP A 3 -0.42 -4.47 -22.66
N GLN A 4 -0.19 -5.57 -23.37
CA GLN A 4 -1.00 -6.78 -23.39
C GLN A 4 -0.68 -7.78 -22.25
N GLU A 5 0.45 -7.62 -21.56
CA GLU A 5 0.95 -8.66 -20.63
C GLU A 5 0.35 -8.58 -19.21
N TYR A 6 -0.43 -7.54 -18.91
CA TYR A 6 -0.92 -7.26 -17.55
C TYR A 6 -2.44 -7.41 -17.35
N ASP A 7 -3.22 -7.64 -18.39
CA ASP A 7 -4.68 -7.92 -18.25
C ASP A 7 -4.91 -9.27 -17.53
N ASP A 8 -3.90 -10.16 -17.56
CA ASP A 8 -3.89 -11.46 -16.89
C ASP A 8 -3.05 -11.50 -15.59
N HIS A 9 -2.49 -10.36 -15.14
CA HIS A 9 -1.67 -10.36 -13.92
C HIS A 9 -2.55 -10.52 -12.67
N ILE A 10 -2.50 -11.71 -12.08
CA ILE A 10 -3.11 -12.02 -10.79
C ILE A 10 -2.12 -11.60 -9.70
N PRO A 11 -2.47 -10.65 -8.82
CA PRO A 11 -1.61 -10.27 -7.71
C PRO A 11 -1.30 -11.46 -6.80
N GLU A 12 -0.13 -11.47 -6.18
CA GLU A 12 0.25 -12.49 -5.20
C GLU A 12 -0.55 -12.36 -3.90
N HIS A 13 -0.91 -11.12 -3.53
CA HIS A 13 -1.68 -10.80 -2.32
C HIS A 13 -2.95 -9.97 -2.60
N PRO A 14 -3.93 -10.51 -3.36
CA PRO A 14 -5.15 -9.78 -3.70
C PRO A 14 -5.98 -9.41 -2.46
N GLU A 15 -5.85 -10.13 -1.35
CA GLU A 15 -6.52 -9.88 -0.08
C GLU A 15 -6.05 -8.60 0.64
N LEU A 16 -4.83 -8.14 0.33
CA LEU A 16 -4.23 -6.94 0.91
C LEU A 16 -4.50 -5.68 0.08
N ILE A 17 -4.92 -5.85 -1.18
CA ILE A 17 -5.16 -4.74 -2.11
C ILE A 17 -6.60 -4.21 -1.92
N PRO A 18 -6.78 -2.92 -1.58
CA PRO A 18 -8.11 -2.34 -1.51
C PRO A 18 -8.81 -2.30 -2.88
N GLY A 19 -10.11 -2.57 -2.91
CA GLY A 19 -10.90 -2.51 -4.15
C GLY A 19 -11.28 -1.09 -4.56
N ASN A 20 -11.23 -0.12 -3.64
CA ASN A 20 -11.48 1.29 -3.92
C ASN A 20 -10.92 2.22 -2.84
N ARG A 21 -11.02 3.53 -3.10
CA ARG A 21 -10.52 4.57 -2.20
C ARG A 21 -11.20 4.59 -0.82
N ALA A 22 -12.50 4.29 -0.74
CA ALA A 22 -13.20 4.27 0.55
C ALA A 22 -12.73 3.11 1.42
N GLU A 23 -12.56 1.92 0.84
CA GLU A 23 -11.98 0.77 1.52
C GLU A 23 -10.55 1.04 1.99
N ALA A 24 -9.73 1.67 1.15
CA ALA A 24 -8.34 2.02 1.51
C ALA A 24 -8.32 2.93 2.76
N HIS A 25 -9.15 3.98 2.79
CA HIS A 25 -9.26 4.85 3.97
C HIS A 25 -9.79 4.13 5.21
N LEU A 26 -10.71 3.17 5.05
CA LEU A 26 -11.20 2.36 6.16
C LEU A 26 -10.10 1.46 6.74
N CYS A 27 -9.27 0.85 5.88
CA CYS A 27 -8.14 0.02 6.32
C CYS A 27 -7.13 0.85 7.15
N VAL A 28 -6.73 2.02 6.64
CA VAL A 28 -5.85 2.94 7.37
C VAL A 28 -6.48 3.35 8.71
N SER A 29 -7.75 3.72 8.69
CA SER A 29 -8.48 4.15 9.90
C SER A 29 -8.56 3.03 10.95
N ALA A 30 -8.77 1.78 10.54
CA ALA A 30 -8.84 0.64 11.44
C ALA A 30 -7.54 0.46 12.23
N ALA A 31 -6.39 0.51 11.56
CA ALA A 31 -5.09 0.43 12.21
C ALA A 31 -4.80 1.65 13.11
N VAL A 32 -5.17 2.86 12.68
CA VAL A 32 -4.98 4.09 13.48
C VAL A 32 -5.84 4.08 14.75
N ILE A 33 -7.12 3.67 14.66
CA ILE A 33 -8.05 3.62 15.81
C ILE A 33 -7.57 2.63 16.87
N VAL A 34 -7.10 1.46 16.46
CA VAL A 34 -6.55 0.44 17.38
C VAL A 34 -5.15 0.84 17.87
N GLY A 35 -4.38 1.54 17.03
CA GLY A 35 -2.99 1.89 17.23
C GLY A 35 -2.08 1.04 16.34
N VAL A 36 -1.28 1.69 15.50
CA VAL A 36 -0.42 1.07 14.47
C VAL A 36 0.48 -0.03 15.04
N ARG A 37 1.05 0.19 16.24
CA ARG A 37 1.94 -0.77 16.92
C ARG A 37 1.22 -1.91 17.64
N ILE A 38 -0.09 -1.78 17.88
CA ILE A 38 -0.86 -2.68 18.76
C ILE A 38 -1.82 -3.56 17.93
N CYS A 39 -2.27 -3.08 16.77
CA CYS A 39 -3.15 -3.85 15.90
C CYS A 39 -2.49 -5.16 15.45
N ASP A 40 -3.33 -6.17 15.21
CA ASP A 40 -2.86 -7.46 14.71
C ASP A 40 -2.20 -7.33 13.31
N THR A 41 -1.41 -8.32 12.93
CA THR A 41 -0.64 -8.32 11.68
C THR A 41 -1.50 -8.14 10.44
N HIS A 42 -2.70 -8.72 10.42
CA HIS A 42 -3.59 -8.63 9.26
C HIS A 42 -4.18 -7.22 9.12
N THR A 43 -4.65 -6.64 10.23
CA THR A 43 -5.10 -5.24 10.27
C THR A 43 -3.98 -4.28 9.86
N PHE A 44 -2.76 -4.52 10.36
CA PHE A 44 -1.58 -3.74 9.98
C PHE A 44 -1.29 -3.83 8.48
N LEU A 45 -1.21 -5.04 7.91
CA LEU A 45 -0.87 -5.24 6.50
C LEU A 45 -1.92 -4.63 5.56
N LYS A 46 -3.22 -4.78 5.85
CA LYS A 46 -4.27 -4.11 5.06
C LYS A 46 -4.13 -2.59 5.07
N ALA A 47 -3.81 -2.01 6.23
CA ALA A 47 -3.59 -0.57 6.36
C ALA A 47 -2.32 -0.11 5.64
N TRP A 48 -1.24 -0.88 5.76
CA TRP A 48 0.05 -0.61 5.11
C TRP A 48 -0.07 -0.63 3.58
N TRP A 49 -0.71 -1.67 3.04
CA TRP A 49 -0.96 -1.78 1.60
C TRP A 49 -1.95 -0.72 1.10
N ALA A 50 -2.92 -0.31 1.94
CA ALA A 50 -3.79 0.81 1.62
C ALA A 50 -3.06 2.15 1.51
N ILE A 51 -1.97 2.38 2.27
CA ILE A 51 -1.13 3.59 2.12
C ILE A 51 -0.46 3.58 0.75
N ALA A 52 0.19 2.47 0.37
CA ALA A 52 0.82 2.34 -0.95
C ALA A 52 -0.21 2.51 -2.09
N TRP A 53 -1.44 2.00 -1.90
CA TRP A 53 -2.53 2.18 -2.86
C TRP A 53 -2.99 3.65 -2.95
N LEU A 54 -3.14 4.34 -1.81
CA LEU A 54 -3.58 5.74 -1.79
C LEU A 54 -2.51 6.70 -2.35
N TYR A 55 -1.24 6.32 -2.20
CA TYR A 55 -0.06 7.13 -2.52
C TYR A 55 0.92 6.30 -3.35
N PRO A 56 0.64 6.01 -4.64
CA PRO A 56 1.45 5.09 -5.45
C PRO A 56 2.89 5.55 -5.73
N GLY A 57 3.25 6.79 -5.38
CA GLY A 57 4.62 7.30 -5.42
C GLY A 57 5.38 7.19 -4.10
N PHE A 58 4.75 6.65 -3.05
CA PHE A 58 5.35 6.45 -1.75
C PHE A 58 6.22 5.19 -1.76
N HIS A 59 7.50 5.35 -1.38
CA HIS A 59 8.42 4.24 -1.17
C HIS A 59 8.77 4.14 0.32
N PRO A 60 8.76 2.94 0.94
CA PRO A 60 9.06 2.77 2.36
C PRO A 60 10.42 3.35 2.76
N ASP A 61 11.44 3.24 1.91
CA ASP A 61 12.78 3.77 2.23
C ASP A 61 12.83 5.32 2.26
N ASP A 62 11.87 5.99 1.62
CA ASP A 62 11.80 7.45 1.50
C ASP A 62 10.82 8.08 2.51
N TYR A 63 10.37 7.32 3.52
CA TYR A 63 9.36 7.78 4.47
C TYR A 63 9.72 9.08 5.20
N ARG A 64 11.01 9.36 5.39
CA ARG A 64 11.50 10.58 6.05
C ARG A 64 11.30 11.85 5.22
N GLN A 65 11.04 11.70 3.92
CA GLN A 65 10.85 12.79 2.97
C GLN A 65 9.36 12.96 2.59
N SER A 66 8.49 12.11 3.14
CA SER A 66 7.10 11.96 2.72
C SER A 66 6.11 12.70 3.64
N GLU A 67 6.20 14.04 3.70
CA GLU A 67 5.29 14.86 4.53
C GLU A 67 3.83 14.83 4.07
N ASP A 68 3.60 14.58 2.78
CA ASP A 68 2.25 14.52 2.17
C ASP A 68 1.52 13.19 2.38
N VAL A 69 2.19 12.19 2.98
CA VAL A 69 1.62 10.87 3.25
C VAL A 69 1.31 10.77 4.75
N PRO A 70 0.03 10.82 5.16
CA PRO A 70 -0.36 10.75 6.56
C PRO A 70 0.17 9.49 7.22
N TYR A 71 0.71 9.64 8.44
CA TYR A 71 1.22 8.54 9.26
C TYR A 71 2.37 7.72 8.63
N SER A 72 2.96 8.19 7.51
CA SER A 72 4.01 7.47 6.76
C SER A 72 5.14 6.99 7.64
N LYS A 73 5.63 7.86 8.54
CA LYS A 73 6.67 7.52 9.51
C LYS A 73 6.26 6.39 10.44
N GLU A 74 5.10 6.49 11.07
CA GLU A 74 4.65 5.52 12.08
C GLU A 74 4.41 4.15 11.46
N PHE A 75 3.77 4.11 10.30
CA PHE A 75 3.55 2.86 9.57
C PHE A 75 4.85 2.24 9.06
N THR A 76 5.76 3.05 8.51
CA THR A 76 7.03 2.53 7.97
C THR A 76 7.93 1.99 9.07
N GLU A 77 8.09 2.72 10.17
CA GLU A 77 8.88 2.26 11.31
C GLU A 77 8.33 0.95 11.88
N GLU A 78 7.01 0.81 11.92
CA GLU A 78 6.38 -0.42 12.37
C GLU A 78 6.50 -1.57 11.35
N ALA A 79 6.41 -1.28 10.05
CA ALA A 79 6.62 -2.27 8.99
C ALA A 79 8.04 -2.86 9.09
N PHE A 80 9.06 -2.00 9.17
CA PHE A 80 10.44 -2.46 9.34
C PHE A 80 10.64 -3.21 10.65
N ARG A 81 10.07 -2.73 11.77
CA ARG A 81 10.15 -3.46 13.05
C ARG A 81 9.55 -4.87 12.95
N ARG A 82 8.40 -5.02 12.29
CA ARG A 82 7.75 -6.32 12.09
C ARG A 82 8.55 -7.22 11.15
N ALA A 83 9.18 -6.66 10.12
CA ALA A 83 10.05 -7.39 9.21
C ALA A 83 11.33 -7.90 9.91
N GLU A 84 11.97 -7.03 10.71
CA GLU A 84 13.17 -7.35 11.48
C GLU A 84 12.96 -8.52 12.45
N ILE A 85 11.76 -8.68 13.01
CA ILE A 85 11.43 -9.80 13.90
C ILE A 85 10.80 -11.00 13.17
N GLY A 86 10.67 -10.94 11.84
CA GLY A 86 10.11 -12.00 11.00
C GLY A 86 8.59 -12.16 11.07
N GLU A 87 7.86 -11.15 11.57
CA GLU A 87 6.39 -11.16 11.61
C GLU A 87 5.79 -10.89 10.22
N ILE A 88 6.47 -10.07 9.41
CA ILE A 88 6.16 -9.86 7.99
C ILE A 88 7.38 -10.23 7.15
N LYS A 89 7.13 -10.66 5.91
CA LYS A 89 8.15 -11.05 4.95
C LYS A 89 8.42 -9.91 3.96
N ASP A 90 9.53 -10.00 3.23
CA ASP A 90 9.95 -8.99 2.26
C ASP A 90 8.95 -8.79 1.11
N ASP A 91 8.27 -9.87 0.69
CA ASP A 91 7.21 -9.87 -0.35
C ASP A 91 6.01 -8.99 0.04
N VAL A 92 5.66 -8.96 1.32
CA VAL A 92 4.57 -8.12 1.85
C VAL A 92 5.02 -6.78 2.42
N LEU A 93 6.32 -6.59 2.65
CA LEU A 93 6.92 -5.33 3.11
C LEU A 93 6.83 -4.25 2.03
N TYR A 94 7.15 -4.60 0.79
CA TYR A 94 7.09 -3.69 -0.35
C TYR A 94 5.78 -3.89 -1.10
N ALA A 95 4.75 -3.13 -0.73
CA ALA A 95 3.40 -3.17 -1.29
C ALA A 95 3.29 -2.62 -2.74
N ALA A 96 4.24 -2.99 -3.61
CA ALA A 96 4.34 -2.52 -4.99
C ALA A 96 3.11 -2.92 -5.83
N GLU A 97 2.55 -4.10 -5.59
CA GLU A 97 1.31 -4.54 -6.25
C GLU A 97 0.14 -3.60 -5.97
N ALA A 98 0.00 -3.12 -4.73
CA ALA A 98 -1.04 -2.17 -4.34
C ALA A 98 -0.84 -0.81 -5.00
N ALA A 99 0.41 -0.30 -5.04
CA ALA A 99 0.74 0.95 -5.72
C ALA A 99 0.45 0.87 -7.23
N HIS A 100 0.85 -0.23 -7.86
CA HIS A 100 0.57 -0.48 -9.28
C HIS A 100 -0.93 -0.57 -9.52
N HIS A 101 -1.67 -1.37 -8.73
CA HIS A 101 -3.12 -1.51 -8.86
C HIS A 101 -3.86 -0.16 -8.79
N ALA A 102 -3.42 0.76 -7.93
CA ALA A 102 -3.97 2.11 -7.85
C ALA A 102 -3.76 2.95 -9.11
N VAL A 103 -2.62 2.77 -9.79
CA VAL A 103 -2.33 3.45 -11.07
C VAL A 103 -3.23 2.90 -12.18
N TRP A 104 -3.45 1.58 -12.22
CA TRP A 104 -4.28 0.91 -13.22
C TRP A 104 -5.80 1.13 -13.04
N LEU A 105 -6.29 1.26 -11.80
CA LEU A 105 -7.70 1.58 -11.52
C LEU A 105 -8.07 3.04 -11.82
N LYS A 106 -7.11 3.93 -12.08
CA LYS A 106 -7.45 5.25 -12.61
C LYS A 106 -8.07 5.03 -13.99
N PRO A 107 -9.25 5.62 -14.28
CA PRO A 107 -9.86 5.46 -15.59
C PRO A 107 -8.86 5.91 -16.65
N ILE A 108 -8.68 5.09 -17.70
CA ILE A 108 -8.03 5.48 -18.94
C ILE A 108 -8.79 6.70 -19.45
N GLY A 109 -8.27 7.88 -19.14
CA GLY A 109 -8.98 9.15 -19.29
C GLY A 109 -8.19 10.37 -18.81
N SER A 110 -6.88 10.25 -18.54
CA SER A 110 -6.00 11.42 -18.47
C SER A 110 -5.38 11.66 -19.85
N PRO A 111 -5.65 12.81 -20.49
CA PRO A 111 -5.10 13.12 -21.81
C PRO A 111 -3.62 13.46 -21.66
N HIS A 112 -2.75 12.50 -21.95
CA HIS A 112 -1.42 12.78 -22.46
C HIS A 112 -1.38 12.43 -23.94
N ALA A 113 -2.09 13.25 -24.70
CA ALA A 113 -1.87 13.47 -26.12
C ALA A 113 -2.27 14.92 -26.44
N SER A 114 -1.31 15.82 -26.36
CA SER A 114 -1.25 17.08 -27.11
C SER A 114 0.21 17.49 -27.20
#